data_AF-A0A8H8N9F2-F1
#
_entry.id   AF-A0A8H8N9F2-F1
#
_cell.length_a   1.000
_cell.length_b   1.000
_cell.length_c   1.000
_cell.angle_alpha   90.00
_cell.angle_beta   90.00
_cell.angle_gamma   90.00
#
_symmetry.space_group_name_H-M   'P 1'
#
loop_
_entity.id
_entity.type
_entity.pdbx_description
1 polymer ?
#
loop_
_entity_poly.entity_id
_entity_poly.type
_entity_poly.pdbx_seq_one_letter_code
_entity_poly.pdbx_strand_id
1 'polypeptide(L)'
;MRLALFSLVSFALPLVVRAATWHTVEWDAPKFTAMSGDFVIPKLPSPGGTPYVWPALQSNNGVLQAVCDGRNGAWWIGDGFYGTPSLPWGSGFSVRPGDTVHFTFSSSGINGETWTATLSGPGSATSTFKITGSTMNRAILAVEVRVDKINRWKPEAELTGRLWQLTNVSFNFGPVIFKNLVITATTAASGWCGRTVSLGYSAGEYTVSGASASGNTCRVSQVVLPSKA
;
A
#
# COMPACT_ATOMS: atom_id res chain seq x y z
N MET A 1 -55.56 32.71 15.59
CA MET A 1 -54.56 31.74 16.09
C MET A 1 -54.50 30.58 15.10
N ARG A 2 -53.48 30.52 14.23
CA ARG A 2 -53.23 29.38 13.32
C ARG A 2 -51.80 28.91 13.59
N LEU A 3 -51.65 27.74 14.19
CA LEU A 3 -50.36 27.09 14.41
C LEU A 3 -49.79 26.66 13.05
N ALA A 4 -48.58 27.10 12.73
CA ALA A 4 -47.78 26.53 11.64
C ALA A 4 -46.94 25.37 12.21
N LEU A 5 -47.20 24.15 11.75
CA LEU A 5 -46.32 23.01 12.02
C LEU A 5 -45.10 23.12 11.08
N PHE A 6 -43.93 23.43 11.61
CA PHE A 6 -42.66 23.26 10.89
C PHE A 6 -42.29 21.77 10.93
N SER A 7 -42.40 21.09 9.78
CA SER A 7 -41.84 19.76 9.60
C SER A 7 -40.32 19.86 9.51
N LEU A 8 -39.61 19.38 10.53
CA LEU A 8 -38.15 19.26 10.54
C LEU A 8 -37.77 18.12 9.58
N VAL A 9 -37.37 18.46 8.35
CA VAL A 9 -36.75 17.49 7.44
C VAL A 9 -35.31 17.30 7.88
N SER A 10 -35.06 16.27 8.71
CA SER A 10 -33.71 15.80 9.02
C SER A 10 -33.08 15.22 7.76
N PHE A 11 -32.21 16.00 7.11
CA PHE A 11 -31.32 15.50 6.07
C PHE A 11 -30.26 14.58 6.71
N ALA A 12 -30.51 13.27 6.70
CA ALA A 12 -29.49 12.28 7.01
C ALA A 12 -28.46 12.26 5.86
N LEU A 13 -27.32 12.90 6.08
CA LEU A 13 -26.16 12.77 5.18
C LEU A 13 -25.72 11.28 5.17
N PRO A 14 -25.59 10.63 4.00
CA PRO A 14 -25.10 9.27 3.94
C PRO A 14 -23.61 9.24 4.32
N LEU A 15 -23.31 8.75 5.53
CA LEU A 15 -21.96 8.38 5.92
C LEU A 15 -21.56 7.12 5.14
N VAL A 16 -20.66 7.26 4.17
CA VAL A 16 -20.00 6.11 3.53
C VAL A 16 -18.88 5.65 4.45
N VAL A 17 -19.10 4.57 5.20
CA VAL A 17 -18.04 3.92 5.96
C VAL A 17 -17.26 3.03 5.01
N ARG A 18 -15.98 3.37 4.76
CA ARG A 18 -15.03 2.50 4.05
C ARG A 18 -14.16 1.79 5.08
N ALA A 19 -14.12 0.47 5.03
CA ALA A 19 -13.19 -0.32 5.80
C ALA A 19 -12.10 -0.87 4.88
N ALA A 20 -10.84 -0.62 5.25
CA ALA A 20 -9.68 -1.21 4.60
C ALA A 20 -9.05 -2.17 5.61
N THR A 21 -8.79 -3.40 5.17
CA THR A 21 -7.92 -4.31 5.92
C THR A 21 -6.60 -4.32 5.17
N TRP A 22 -5.56 -3.77 5.79
CA TRP A 22 -4.21 -3.83 5.24
C TRP A 22 -3.25 -4.48 6.21
N HIS A 23 -2.25 -5.13 5.63
CA HIS A 23 -1.18 -5.76 6.35
C HIS A 23 0.15 -5.35 5.74
N THR A 24 1.11 -5.03 6.60
CA THR A 24 2.38 -4.45 6.16
C THR A 24 3.56 -5.14 6.80
N VAL A 25 4.68 -5.10 6.10
CA VAL A 25 6.02 -5.27 6.66
C VAL A 25 6.80 -4.01 6.36
N GLU A 26 7.42 -3.47 7.40
CA GLU A 26 7.91 -2.09 7.42
C GLU A 26 9.35 -2.03 7.94
N TRP A 27 10.15 -1.13 7.37
CA TRP A 27 11.44 -0.71 7.89
C TRP A 27 11.40 0.79 8.17
N ASP A 28 11.91 1.20 9.33
CA ASP A 28 12.01 2.60 9.70
C ASP A 28 13.47 3.06 9.68
N ALA A 29 13.72 4.22 9.10
CA ALA A 29 15.00 4.92 9.17
C ALA A 29 14.77 6.44 9.17
N PRO A 30 15.70 7.27 9.68
CA PRO A 30 15.52 8.72 9.70
C PRO A 30 15.17 9.33 8.34
N LYS A 31 15.77 8.84 7.25
CA LYS A 31 15.45 9.22 5.88
C LYS A 31 15.92 8.15 4.89
N PHE A 32 15.01 7.64 4.08
CA PHE A 32 15.29 6.83 2.91
C PHE A 32 15.56 7.71 1.69
N THR A 33 16.47 7.25 0.83
CA THR A 33 16.86 7.91 -0.42
C THR A 33 16.58 7.06 -1.65
N ALA A 34 16.46 5.74 -1.49
CA ALA A 34 16.06 4.83 -2.54
C ALA A 34 15.45 3.54 -2.00
N MET A 35 14.58 2.92 -2.80
CA MET A 35 14.07 1.58 -2.58
C MET A 35 13.86 0.90 -3.93
N SER A 36 14.27 -0.35 -4.08
CA SER A 36 14.01 -1.14 -5.28
C SER A 36 13.81 -2.61 -4.95
N GLY A 37 13.29 -3.37 -5.90
CA GLY A 37 13.28 -4.82 -5.87
C GLY A 37 12.37 -5.42 -6.92
N ASP A 38 12.11 -6.71 -6.76
CA ASP A 38 11.26 -7.50 -7.64
C ASP A 38 9.95 -7.83 -6.92
N PHE A 39 8.83 -7.55 -7.58
CA PHE A 39 7.50 -7.88 -7.09
C PHE A 39 6.89 -8.97 -7.97
N VAL A 40 6.65 -10.15 -7.39
CA VAL A 40 5.97 -11.24 -8.08
C VAL A 40 4.47 -11.04 -7.95
N ILE A 41 3.80 -10.82 -9.09
CA ILE A 41 2.37 -10.50 -9.12
C ILE A 41 1.56 -11.68 -8.56
N PRO A 42 0.77 -11.49 -7.50
CA PRO A 42 0.03 -12.57 -6.86
C PRO A 42 -1.24 -12.91 -7.65
N LYS A 43 -1.94 -13.97 -7.21
CA LYS A 43 -3.29 -14.22 -7.69
C LYS A 43 -4.23 -13.14 -7.18
N LEU A 44 -5.30 -12.85 -7.92
CA LEU A 44 -6.40 -12.07 -7.39
C LEU A 44 -7.04 -12.86 -6.24
N PRO A 45 -7.34 -12.23 -5.10
CA PRO A 45 -7.96 -12.90 -3.97
C PRO A 45 -9.43 -13.23 -4.26
N SER A 46 -9.99 -14.15 -3.47
CA SER A 46 -11.42 -14.46 -3.51
C SER A 46 -12.29 -13.19 -3.32
N PRO A 47 -13.52 -13.15 -3.91
CA PRO A 47 -14.35 -11.95 -3.88
C PRO A 47 -14.71 -11.50 -2.46
N GLY A 48 -14.63 -10.19 -2.20
CA GLY A 48 -14.93 -9.61 -0.88
C GLY A 48 -14.59 -8.12 -0.74
N GLY A 49 -13.73 -7.61 -1.62
CA GLY A 49 -13.40 -6.20 -1.73
C GLY A 49 -12.51 -5.91 -2.93
N THR A 50 -12.01 -4.68 -3.02
CA THR A 50 -11.06 -4.21 -4.01
C THR A 50 -9.64 -4.47 -3.52
N PRO A 51 -8.88 -5.36 -4.19
CA PRO A 51 -7.57 -5.75 -3.73
C PRO A 51 -6.46 -4.84 -4.25
N TYR A 52 -5.47 -4.59 -3.41
CA TYR A 52 -4.26 -3.84 -3.72
C TYR A 52 -3.04 -4.53 -3.12
N VAL A 53 -1.92 -4.47 -3.84
CA VAL A 53 -0.61 -4.90 -3.34
C VAL A 53 0.43 -3.88 -3.79
N TRP A 54 1.28 -3.45 -2.87
CA TRP A 54 2.18 -2.34 -3.17
C TRP A 54 3.46 -2.34 -2.33
N PRO A 55 4.65 -2.20 -2.97
CA PRO A 55 5.83 -1.66 -2.31
C PRO A 55 5.79 -0.12 -2.32
N ALA A 56 6.28 0.50 -1.26
CA ALA A 56 6.23 1.94 -1.11
C ALA A 56 7.27 2.54 -0.16
N LEU A 57 7.46 3.85 -0.29
CA LEU A 57 8.09 4.72 0.69
C LEU A 57 7.06 5.70 1.25
N GLN A 58 6.92 5.73 2.57
CA GLN A 58 6.00 6.60 3.30
C GLN A 58 6.76 7.74 4.00
N SER A 59 6.09 8.88 4.02
CA SER A 59 6.38 10.05 4.83
C SER A 59 5.15 10.43 5.67
N ASN A 60 5.28 11.45 6.51
CA ASN A 60 4.14 12.00 7.26
C ASN A 60 3.05 12.60 6.35
N ASN A 61 3.38 12.98 5.11
CA ASN A 61 2.47 13.67 4.20
C ASN A 61 1.89 12.75 3.12
N GLY A 62 2.28 11.48 3.07
CA GLY A 62 1.80 10.55 2.06
C GLY A 62 2.77 9.43 1.73
N VAL A 63 2.41 8.66 0.71
CA VAL A 63 3.04 7.41 0.31
C VAL A 63 3.38 7.47 -1.19
N LEU A 64 4.66 7.34 -1.52
CA LEU A 64 5.14 7.06 -2.88
C LEU A 64 5.14 5.55 -3.10
N GLN A 65 4.41 5.07 -4.10
CA GLN A 65 4.06 3.67 -4.22
C GLN A 65 3.98 3.20 -5.66
N ALA A 66 4.23 1.91 -5.85
CA ALA A 66 3.84 1.17 -7.03
C ALA A 66 2.63 0.33 -6.64
N VAL A 67 1.45 0.63 -7.16
CA VAL A 67 0.22 -0.05 -6.74
C VAL A 67 -0.27 -0.97 -7.82
N CYS A 68 -0.32 -2.26 -7.48
CA CYS A 68 -1.07 -3.25 -8.22
C CYS A 68 -2.55 -3.14 -7.81
N ASP A 69 -3.39 -2.60 -8.69
CA ASP A 69 -4.83 -2.42 -8.49
C ASP A 69 -5.58 -3.56 -9.20
N GLY A 70 -6.39 -4.31 -8.43
CA GLY A 70 -7.15 -5.46 -8.93
C GLY A 70 -8.66 -5.24 -9.00
N ARG A 71 -9.12 -3.98 -8.87
CA ARG A 71 -10.54 -3.59 -8.81
C ARG A 71 -11.38 -4.09 -9.98
N ASN A 72 -10.76 -4.23 -11.14
CA ASN A 72 -11.45 -4.62 -12.37
C ASN A 72 -11.36 -6.13 -12.65
N GLY A 73 -10.97 -6.95 -11.66
CA GLY A 73 -10.80 -8.39 -11.84
C GLY A 73 -9.59 -8.77 -12.70
N ALA A 74 -8.68 -7.82 -12.93
CA ALA A 74 -7.38 -7.99 -13.56
C ALA A 74 -6.39 -7.04 -12.87
N TRP A 75 -5.11 -7.38 -12.87
CA TRP A 75 -4.08 -6.55 -12.28
C TRP A 75 -3.60 -5.47 -13.25
N TRP A 76 -3.58 -4.23 -12.77
CA TRP A 76 -2.89 -3.11 -13.40
C TRP A 76 -1.96 -2.48 -12.38
N ILE A 77 -0.68 -2.35 -12.72
CA ILE A 77 0.31 -1.73 -11.84
C ILE A 77 0.65 -0.33 -12.33
N GLY A 78 0.65 0.64 -11.41
CA GLY A 78 1.06 2.01 -11.72
C GLY A 78 1.76 2.68 -10.54
N ASP A 79 2.50 3.74 -10.83
CA ASP A 79 3.23 4.52 -9.84
C ASP A 79 2.48 5.81 -9.45
N GLY A 80 2.65 6.24 -8.20
CA GLY A 80 1.99 7.45 -7.73
C GLY A 80 2.41 7.87 -6.34
N PHE A 81 2.15 9.15 -6.03
CA PHE A 81 2.21 9.67 -4.67
C PHE A 81 0.80 10.02 -4.18
N TYR A 82 0.32 9.29 -3.18
CA TYR A 82 -0.95 9.56 -2.52
C TYR A 82 -0.70 10.21 -1.16
N GLY A 83 -1.18 11.42 -0.96
CA GLY A 83 -0.82 12.25 0.18
C GLY A 83 -1.63 13.54 0.31
N THR A 84 -1.09 14.49 1.08
CA THR A 84 -1.68 15.82 1.31
C THR A 84 -0.69 16.92 0.90
N PRO A 85 -0.86 17.56 -0.26
CA PRO A 85 -1.77 17.18 -1.35
C PRO A 85 -1.31 15.88 -2.05
N SER A 86 -2.25 15.19 -2.68
CA SER A 86 -1.91 14.08 -3.58
C SER A 86 -1.41 14.65 -4.90
N LEU A 87 -0.51 13.92 -5.56
CA LEU A 87 -0.08 14.24 -6.91
C LEU A 87 -0.90 13.43 -7.92
N PRO A 88 -1.00 13.87 -9.19
CA PRO A 88 -1.51 13.02 -10.24
C PRO A 88 -0.78 11.68 -10.25
N TRP A 89 -1.53 10.59 -10.43
CA TRP A 89 -0.94 9.28 -10.70
C TRP A 89 -0.04 9.37 -11.93
N GLY A 90 1.07 8.64 -11.90
CA GLY A 90 1.98 8.56 -13.02
C GLY A 90 1.50 7.55 -14.06
N SER A 91 2.40 6.69 -14.50
CA SER A 91 2.17 5.73 -15.57
C SER A 91 2.09 4.30 -15.03
N GLY A 92 1.65 3.38 -15.88
CA GLY A 92 1.50 1.98 -15.50
C GLY A 92 1.15 1.08 -16.67
N PHE A 93 1.01 -0.22 -16.40
CA PHE A 93 0.70 -1.24 -17.40
C PHE A 93 -0.01 -2.44 -16.78
N SER A 94 -0.69 -3.21 -17.63
CA SER A 94 -1.35 -4.46 -17.22
C SER A 94 -0.34 -5.55 -16.93
N VAL A 95 -0.61 -6.35 -15.89
CA VAL A 95 0.23 -7.49 -15.49
C VAL A 95 -0.64 -8.70 -15.16
N ARG A 96 -0.03 -9.88 -15.12
CA ARG A 96 -0.69 -11.16 -14.87
C ARG A 96 -0.09 -11.83 -13.64
N PRO A 97 -0.86 -12.65 -12.90
CA PRO A 97 -0.30 -13.47 -11.83
C PRO A 97 0.91 -14.28 -12.29
N GLY A 98 2.00 -14.23 -11.53
CA GLY A 98 3.28 -14.87 -11.85
C GLY A 98 4.27 -13.99 -12.61
N ASP A 99 3.82 -12.88 -13.21
CA ASP A 99 4.74 -11.89 -13.77
C ASP A 99 5.64 -11.33 -12.66
N THR A 100 6.85 -10.92 -13.03
CA THR A 100 7.75 -10.18 -12.13
C THR A 100 7.86 -8.75 -12.60
N VAL A 101 7.55 -7.81 -11.71
CA VAL A 101 7.75 -6.38 -11.93
C VAL A 101 8.96 -5.91 -11.12
N HIS A 102 9.91 -5.30 -11.80
CA HIS A 102 11.02 -4.59 -11.16
C HIS A 102 10.54 -3.18 -10.85
N PHE A 103 10.64 -2.78 -9.58
CA PHE A 103 10.31 -1.42 -9.16
C PHE A 103 11.55 -0.71 -8.63
N THR A 104 11.66 0.58 -8.91
CA THR A 104 12.67 1.45 -8.31
C THR A 104 12.05 2.79 -7.93
N PHE A 105 12.45 3.29 -6.76
CA PHE A 105 12.22 4.64 -6.28
C PHE A 105 13.57 5.24 -5.94
N SER A 106 13.92 6.38 -6.53
CA SER A 106 15.16 7.09 -6.22
C SER A 106 14.91 8.58 -6.04
N SER A 107 15.47 9.13 -4.96
CA SER A 107 15.42 10.56 -4.68
C SER A 107 16.59 11.30 -5.31
N SER A 108 16.34 12.54 -5.71
CA SER A 108 17.30 13.46 -6.28
C SER A 108 16.97 14.91 -5.92
N GLY A 109 17.86 15.83 -6.32
CA GLY A 109 17.79 17.24 -5.97
C GLY A 109 18.45 17.55 -4.61
N ILE A 110 18.63 18.84 -4.34
CA ILE A 110 19.42 19.35 -3.19
C ILE A 110 18.93 18.78 -1.86
N ASN A 111 17.62 18.59 -1.71
CA ASN A 111 16.99 18.08 -0.49
C ASN A 111 16.45 16.65 -0.63
N GLY A 112 16.62 15.98 -1.77
CA GLY A 112 16.00 14.67 -2.03
C GLY A 112 14.48 14.72 -2.18
N GLU A 113 13.95 15.81 -2.75
CA GLU A 113 12.50 16.04 -2.89
C GLU A 113 11.95 15.58 -4.24
N THR A 114 12.80 15.34 -5.23
CA THR A 114 12.39 14.83 -6.53
C THR A 114 12.57 13.32 -6.56
N TRP A 115 11.49 12.58 -6.67
CA TRP A 115 11.48 11.12 -6.70
C TRP A 115 11.19 10.63 -8.10
N THR A 116 12.07 9.80 -8.64
CA THR A 116 11.81 9.04 -9.86
C THR A 116 11.33 7.65 -9.48
N ALA A 117 10.16 7.27 -9.98
CA ALA A 117 9.65 5.91 -9.92
C ALA A 117 9.80 5.26 -11.30
N THR A 118 10.29 4.03 -11.33
CA THR A 118 10.33 3.21 -12.55
C THR A 118 9.79 1.83 -12.27
N LEU A 119 8.93 1.35 -13.15
CA LEU A 119 8.39 0.00 -13.19
C LEU A 119 8.83 -0.64 -14.50
N SER A 120 9.29 -1.89 -14.47
CA SER A 120 9.60 -2.66 -15.66
C SER A 120 9.31 -4.16 -15.50
N GLY A 121 9.28 -4.90 -16.59
CA GLY A 121 8.94 -6.32 -16.62
C GLY A 121 8.14 -6.63 -17.90
N PRO A 122 6.88 -7.10 -17.81
CA PRO A 122 6.00 -7.26 -18.98
C PRO A 122 5.70 -5.96 -19.73
N GLY A 123 5.81 -4.82 -19.04
CA GLY A 123 5.71 -3.48 -19.58
C GLY A 123 6.77 -2.57 -18.96
N SER A 124 6.66 -1.27 -19.20
CA SER A 124 7.52 -0.26 -18.60
C SER A 124 6.78 1.04 -18.35
N ALA A 125 7.07 1.69 -17.23
CA ALA A 125 6.56 3.00 -16.85
C ALA A 125 7.63 3.75 -16.05
N THR A 126 7.76 5.05 -16.28
CA THR A 126 8.63 5.91 -15.48
C THR A 126 7.93 7.24 -15.24
N SER A 127 7.92 7.69 -13.99
CA SER A 127 7.30 8.94 -13.57
C SER A 127 8.20 9.67 -12.59
N THR A 128 8.09 11.00 -12.57
CA THR A 128 8.80 11.86 -11.63
C THR A 128 7.81 12.62 -10.76
N PHE A 129 8.02 12.57 -9.45
CA PHE A 129 7.18 13.20 -8.44
C PHE A 129 7.99 14.20 -7.63
N LYS A 130 7.56 15.46 -7.62
CA LYS A 130 8.15 16.49 -6.75
C LYS A 130 7.39 16.52 -5.43
N ILE A 131 7.98 15.92 -4.39
CA ILE A 131 7.39 15.72 -3.07
C ILE A 131 8.15 16.59 -2.06
N THR A 132 7.78 17.88 -2.01
CA THR A 132 8.45 18.88 -1.16
C THR A 132 8.03 18.73 0.31
N GLY A 133 8.91 19.13 1.24
CA GLY A 133 8.60 19.18 2.67
C GLY A 133 8.28 17.82 3.31
N SER A 134 8.65 16.72 2.64
CA SER A 134 8.35 15.37 3.09
C SER A 134 9.64 14.57 3.23
N THR A 135 9.77 13.85 4.33
CA THR A 135 10.89 12.92 4.56
C THR A 135 10.34 11.51 4.50
N MET A 136 10.77 10.74 3.49
CA MET A 136 10.45 9.32 3.43
C MET A 136 11.23 8.62 4.55
N ASN A 137 10.54 8.14 5.58
CA ASN A 137 11.16 7.56 6.78
C ASN A 137 10.69 6.13 7.05
N ARG A 138 9.80 5.60 6.20
CA ARG A 138 9.30 4.23 6.27
C ARG A 138 9.28 3.57 4.89
N ALA A 139 9.87 2.40 4.77
CA ALA A 139 9.71 1.52 3.61
C ALA A 139 8.66 0.45 3.94
N ILE A 140 7.72 0.23 3.01
CA ILE A 140 6.53 -0.60 3.25
C ILE A 140 6.36 -1.60 2.13
N LEU A 141 6.00 -2.82 2.50
CA LEU A 141 5.42 -3.81 1.61
C LEU A 141 4.04 -4.14 2.14
N ALA A 142 3.01 -3.93 1.34
CA ALA A 142 1.64 -4.03 1.80
C ALA A 142 0.77 -4.94 0.94
N VAL A 143 -0.19 -5.57 1.60
CA VAL A 143 -1.39 -6.15 0.99
C VAL A 143 -2.60 -5.47 1.60
N GLU A 144 -3.58 -5.11 0.77
CA GLU A 144 -4.78 -4.37 1.19
C GLU A 144 -6.01 -4.92 0.46
N VAL A 145 -7.11 -5.01 1.19
CA VAL A 145 -8.44 -5.17 0.60
C VAL A 145 -9.35 -4.07 1.14
N ARG A 146 -9.92 -3.28 0.23
CA ARG A 146 -10.94 -2.27 0.55
C ARG A 146 -12.33 -2.82 0.30
N VAL A 147 -13.18 -2.82 1.32
CA VAL A 147 -14.57 -3.26 1.16
C VAL A 147 -15.39 -2.09 0.63
N ASP A 148 -15.70 -2.12 -0.67
CA ASP A 148 -16.35 -1.01 -1.37
C ASP A 148 -17.89 -1.09 -1.40
N LYS A 149 -18.52 -2.16 -0.87
CA LYS A 149 -19.97 -2.35 -0.97
C LYS A 149 -20.64 -2.79 0.33
N ILE A 150 -21.31 -1.86 0.99
CA ILE A 150 -22.57 -2.16 1.69
C ILE A 150 -23.67 -2.05 0.62
N ASN A 151 -24.34 -3.17 0.28
CA ASN A 151 -25.60 -3.08 -0.46
C ASN A 151 -26.62 -2.34 0.42
N ARG A 152 -26.97 -1.11 0.02
CA ARG A 152 -27.86 -0.15 0.72
C ARG A 152 -29.31 -0.63 0.96
N TRP A 153 -29.67 -1.87 0.61
CA TRP A 153 -31.06 -2.37 0.63
C TRP A 153 -31.41 -3.28 1.81
N LYS A 154 -30.62 -3.31 2.89
CA LYS A 154 -31.00 -4.04 4.11
C LYS A 154 -31.37 -3.06 5.24
N PRO A 155 -32.52 -3.26 5.91
CA PRO A 155 -33.04 -2.32 6.90
C PRO A 155 -32.11 -2.13 8.10
N GLU A 156 -32.19 -0.94 8.67
CA GLU A 156 -31.25 -0.30 9.62
C GLU A 156 -31.02 -1.07 10.94
N ALA A 157 -31.88 -2.02 11.28
CA ALA A 157 -31.83 -2.79 12.52
C ALA A 157 -30.70 -3.86 12.60
N GLU A 158 -29.95 -4.11 11.52
CA GLU A 158 -28.79 -5.03 11.51
C GLU A 158 -27.42 -4.32 11.59
N LEU A 159 -27.36 -2.99 11.69
CA LEU A 159 -26.13 -2.23 11.47
C LEU A 159 -25.13 -2.25 12.64
N THR A 160 -25.57 -2.45 13.89
CA THR A 160 -24.67 -2.48 15.06
C THR A 160 -23.83 -3.76 15.16
N GLY A 161 -24.24 -4.85 14.51
CA GLY A 161 -23.45 -6.09 14.38
C GLY A 161 -22.57 -6.19 13.13
N ARG A 162 -22.78 -5.31 12.12
CA ARG A 162 -22.10 -5.38 10.80
C ARG A 162 -20.80 -4.57 10.70
N LEU A 163 -20.48 -3.71 11.66
CA LEU A 163 -19.22 -2.96 11.65
C LEU A 163 -18.00 -3.89 11.74
N TRP A 164 -18.09 -4.99 12.49
CA TRP A 164 -17.05 -6.02 12.58
C TRP A 164 -16.89 -6.87 11.31
N GLN A 165 -17.94 -7.00 10.48
CA GLN A 165 -17.88 -7.73 9.21
C GLN A 165 -17.19 -6.93 8.10
N LEU A 166 -17.07 -5.60 8.24
CA LEU A 166 -16.42 -4.74 7.25
C LEU A 166 -14.89 -4.70 7.42
N THR A 167 -14.38 -4.94 8.63
CA THR A 167 -12.95 -4.89 8.96
C THR A 167 -12.29 -6.27 9.05
N ASN A 168 -13.03 -7.34 8.75
CA ASN A 168 -12.54 -8.72 8.84
C ASN A 168 -12.99 -9.57 7.65
N VAL A 169 -12.78 -9.03 6.44
CA VAL A 169 -12.98 -9.81 5.21
C VAL A 169 -11.78 -10.72 5.03
N SER A 170 -12.03 -12.03 5.02
CA SER A 170 -11.06 -13.03 4.60
C SER A 170 -10.64 -12.79 3.16
N PHE A 171 -9.34 -12.70 2.90
CA PHE A 171 -8.81 -12.58 1.54
C PHE A 171 -7.54 -13.42 1.39
N ASN A 172 -7.49 -14.20 0.30
CA ASN A 172 -6.36 -15.06 0.04
C ASN A 172 -5.70 -14.72 -1.30
N PHE A 173 -4.64 -13.91 -1.25
CA PHE A 173 -3.79 -13.61 -2.40
C PHE A 173 -2.90 -14.79 -2.84
N GLY A 174 -2.89 -15.88 -2.08
CA GLY A 174 -1.72 -16.76 -1.99
C GLY A 174 -0.53 -16.04 -1.34
N PRO A 175 0.68 -16.58 -1.44
CA PRO A 175 1.88 -15.89 -0.99
C PRO A 175 2.13 -14.66 -1.87
N VAL A 176 2.23 -13.48 -1.24
CA VAL A 176 2.69 -12.25 -1.89
C VAL A 176 4.19 -12.13 -1.66
N ILE A 177 4.96 -12.08 -2.75
CA ILE A 177 6.41 -12.25 -2.70
C ILE A 177 7.11 -11.02 -3.27
N PHE A 178 8.04 -10.48 -2.48
CA PHE A 178 9.01 -9.49 -2.90
C PHE A 178 10.40 -10.08 -2.81
N LYS A 179 11.26 -9.85 -3.81
CA LYS A 179 12.63 -10.37 -3.86
C LYS A 179 13.62 -9.25 -4.14
N ASN A 180 14.89 -9.54 -3.84
CA ASN A 180 16.02 -8.70 -4.21
C ASN A 180 15.83 -7.23 -3.79
N LEU A 181 15.25 -7.03 -2.60
CA LEU A 181 14.98 -5.69 -2.09
C LEU A 181 16.30 -5.00 -1.75
N VAL A 182 16.41 -3.76 -2.18
CA VAL A 182 17.52 -2.87 -1.85
C VAL A 182 16.92 -1.58 -1.33
N ILE A 183 17.17 -1.28 -0.06
CA ILE A 183 16.65 -0.08 0.62
C ILE A 183 17.86 0.74 1.06
N THR A 184 17.91 2.02 0.70
CA THR A 184 19.03 2.90 1.04
C THR A 184 18.55 4.10 1.84
N ALA A 185 19.25 4.39 2.93
CA ALA A 185 18.97 5.50 3.82
C ALA A 185 20.13 6.51 3.86
N THR A 186 19.97 7.59 4.62
CA THR A 186 21.05 8.53 4.95
C THR A 186 21.91 8.06 6.12
N THR A 187 21.47 7.05 6.87
CA THR A 187 22.13 6.52 8.06
C THR A 187 22.50 5.05 7.89
N ALA A 188 23.44 4.58 8.72
CA ALA A 188 23.96 3.22 8.64
C ALA A 188 22.85 2.17 8.79
N ALA A 189 22.82 1.21 7.86
CA ALA A 189 21.82 0.14 7.80
C ALA A 189 21.92 -0.84 8.96
N SER A 190 23.06 -0.91 9.66
CA SER A 190 23.24 -1.76 10.85
C SER A 190 22.25 -1.44 11.98
N GLY A 191 21.71 -0.22 12.03
CA GLY A 191 20.74 0.19 13.05
C GLY A 191 19.29 -0.24 12.77
N TRP A 192 18.94 -0.60 11.54
CA TRP A 192 17.55 -0.78 11.12
C TRP A 192 17.28 -1.96 10.17
N CYS A 193 18.26 -2.45 9.40
CA CYS A 193 18.02 -3.46 8.36
C CYS A 193 17.44 -4.79 8.89
N GLY A 194 17.91 -5.24 10.05
CA GLY A 194 17.43 -6.47 10.70
C GLY A 194 16.19 -6.27 11.58
N ARG A 195 15.58 -5.09 11.56
CA ARG A 195 14.42 -4.75 12.39
C ARG A 195 13.24 -4.41 11.50
N THR A 196 12.20 -5.22 11.58
CA THR A 196 10.93 -4.95 10.89
C THR A 196 9.82 -4.69 11.88
N VAL A 197 8.91 -3.81 11.49
CA VAL A 197 7.61 -3.61 12.13
C VAL A 197 6.55 -4.20 11.22
N SER A 198 5.42 -4.63 11.78
CA SER A 198 4.27 -5.05 10.99
C SER A 198 2.99 -4.46 11.55
N LEU A 199 2.12 -4.00 10.65
CA LEU A 199 0.73 -3.72 10.96
C LEU A 199 -0.12 -4.88 10.45
N GLY A 200 -1.08 -5.33 11.26
CA GLY A 200 -2.00 -6.40 10.90
C GLY A 200 -1.44 -7.82 11.01
N TYR A 201 -0.13 -8.03 10.85
CA TYR A 201 0.50 -9.34 11.08
C TYR A 201 0.98 -9.53 12.51
N SER A 202 0.71 -10.73 13.05
CA SER A 202 1.33 -11.24 14.28
C SER A 202 2.78 -11.68 14.00
N ALA A 203 3.59 -11.79 15.06
CA ALA A 203 4.95 -12.29 14.96
C ALA A 203 4.98 -13.71 14.35
N GLY A 204 5.79 -13.91 13.30
CA GLY A 204 5.95 -15.19 12.62
C GLY A 204 4.98 -15.45 11.46
N GLU A 205 4.01 -14.56 11.21
CA GLU A 205 3.07 -14.72 10.08
C GLU A 205 3.72 -14.38 8.73
N TYR A 206 4.65 -13.43 8.70
CA TYR A 206 5.43 -13.07 7.52
C TYR A 206 6.89 -13.53 7.67
N THR A 207 7.58 -13.66 6.55
CA THR A 207 9.00 -14.00 6.54
C THR A 207 9.83 -12.90 5.86
N VAL A 208 10.98 -12.60 6.48
CA VAL A 208 12.03 -11.74 5.94
C VAL A 208 13.31 -12.55 5.95
N SER A 209 13.91 -12.77 4.79
CA SER A 209 15.06 -13.66 4.63
C SER A 209 16.20 -12.96 3.89
N GLY A 210 17.44 -13.27 4.31
CA GLY A 210 18.65 -12.71 3.70
C GLY A 210 18.83 -11.21 3.96
N ALA A 211 18.28 -10.68 5.06
CA ALA A 211 18.52 -9.30 5.47
C ALA A 211 20.01 -9.10 5.79
N SER A 212 20.66 -8.16 5.11
CA SER A 212 22.08 -7.83 5.29
C SER A 212 22.31 -6.33 5.14
N ALA A 213 23.06 -5.76 6.08
CA ALA A 213 23.41 -4.36 6.11
C ALA A 213 24.82 -4.14 5.54
N SER A 214 24.98 -3.14 4.67
CA SER A 214 26.29 -2.67 4.19
C SER A 214 26.25 -1.16 3.97
N GLY A 215 27.07 -0.41 4.70
CA GLY A 215 27.02 1.04 4.73
C GLY A 215 25.62 1.55 5.11
N ASN A 216 25.01 2.34 4.23
CA ASN A 216 23.66 2.87 4.40
C ASN A 216 22.57 2.04 3.68
N THR A 217 22.93 0.87 3.15
CA THR A 217 22.05 0.04 2.33
C THR A 217 21.71 -1.26 3.06
N CYS A 218 20.42 -1.57 3.13
CA CYS A 218 19.89 -2.87 3.50
C CYS A 218 19.54 -3.64 2.24
N ARG A 219 19.98 -4.91 2.17
CA ARG A 219 19.55 -5.87 1.16
C ARG A 219 18.74 -6.95 1.82
N VAL A 220 17.60 -7.31 1.23
CA VAL A 220 16.76 -8.42 1.69
C VAL A 220 16.50 -9.32 0.50
N SER A 221 16.90 -10.59 0.61
CA SER A 221 16.75 -11.56 -0.49
C SER A 221 15.28 -11.81 -0.82
N GLN A 222 14.44 -12.01 0.19
CA GLN A 222 13.02 -12.26 -0.02
C GLN A 222 12.18 -11.87 1.20
N VAL A 223 11.02 -11.30 0.92
CA VAL A 223 9.91 -11.13 1.87
C VAL A 223 8.71 -11.89 1.34
N VAL A 224 8.10 -12.71 2.18
CA VAL A 224 6.81 -13.36 1.89
C VAL A 224 5.78 -12.85 2.87
N LEU A 225 4.78 -12.16 2.34
CA LEU A 225 3.58 -11.79 3.08
C LEU A 225 2.55 -12.90 2.87
N PRO A 226 1.99 -13.48 3.96
CA PRO A 226 1.03 -14.56 3.84
C PRO A 226 -0.29 -14.04 3.27
N SER A 227 -1.09 -14.96 2.77
CA SER A 227 -2.52 -14.71 2.61
C SER A 227 -3.21 -14.66 3.97
N LYS A 228 -4.17 -13.76 4.14
CA LYS A 228 -4.98 -13.70 5.36
C LYS A 228 -6.36 -14.30 5.11
N ALA A 229 -6.43 -15.63 5.23
CA ALA A 229 -7.71 -16.35 5.21
C ALA A 229 -8.50 -16.09 6.49
#